data_AF-G0S6R2-F1
#
_entry.id   AF-G0S6R2-F1
#
_cell.length_a   1.000
_cell.length_b   1.000
_cell.length_c   1.000
_cell.angle_alpha   90.00
_cell.angle_beta   90.00
_cell.angle_gamma   90.00
#
_symmetry.space_group_name_H-M   'P 1'
#
loop_
_entity.id
_entity.type
_entity.pdbx_description
1 polymer ?
#
loop_
_entity_poly.entity_id
_entity_poly.type
_entity_poly.pdbx_seq_one_letter_code
_entity_poly.pdbx_strand_id
1 'polypeptide(L)'
;MPFILFAPFKVIYQIAHLARLLAYTLPPAQWILVQNPPSIPALAISSLLRNPPYSISQPMLVVHDRPAAIFQPLLSNTPLSTKEEILSRVVPDSEKPLIPSIITGKTRLIVSSTSWTPDEDFSLLLDALLRYAAATTTSRQIDPPTPPPLLAIITGKGPQKAHYVSRIADLTREGRLPNVRVATAFLPFEDYAALLAVADLGVCLHRSSSGVDLPMKVVDMFGAGLPVAAYCGYESFSELVKDGENGEGFETADELAEILKRLLSENGSAQLEKLRKGAVIEGSRRWDEEWDSKVGMVLGLVS
;
A
#
# COMPACT_ATOMS: atom_id res chain seq x y z
N MET A 1 21.33 -19.86 -14.15
CA MET A 1 20.32 -19.85 -15.24
C MET A 1 19.32 -18.75 -14.93
N PRO A 2 19.08 -17.79 -15.82
CA PRO A 2 18.13 -16.69 -15.56
C PRO A 2 16.74 -17.26 -15.27
N PHE A 3 16.08 -16.76 -14.21
CA PHE A 3 14.75 -17.20 -13.75
C PHE A 3 13.73 -17.27 -14.89
N ILE A 4 13.84 -16.37 -15.86
CA ILE A 4 13.00 -16.30 -17.07
C ILE A 4 13.01 -17.61 -17.87
N LEU A 5 14.16 -18.31 -17.95
CA LEU A 5 14.24 -19.58 -18.67
C LEU A 5 13.64 -20.74 -17.88
N PHE A 6 13.57 -20.65 -16.55
CA PHE A 6 13.03 -21.70 -15.67
C PHE A 6 11.55 -21.49 -15.34
N ALA A 7 11.07 -20.24 -15.33
CA ALA A 7 9.72 -19.90 -14.91
C ALA A 7 8.63 -20.65 -15.71
N PRO A 8 8.71 -20.77 -17.05
CA PRO A 8 7.72 -21.57 -17.80
C PRO A 8 7.72 -23.04 -17.39
N PHE A 9 8.89 -23.67 -17.24
CA PHE A 9 8.99 -25.06 -16.80
C PHE A 9 8.51 -25.25 -15.37
N LYS A 10 8.79 -24.30 -14.47
CA LYS A 10 8.30 -24.30 -13.10
C LYS A 10 6.77 -24.24 -13.08
N VAL A 11 6.17 -23.35 -13.87
CA VAL A 11 4.71 -23.22 -13.99
C VAL A 11 4.09 -24.50 -14.54
N ILE A 12 4.63 -25.06 -15.63
CA ILE A 12 4.15 -26.32 -16.21
C ILE A 12 4.28 -27.47 -15.21
N TYR A 13 5.43 -27.58 -14.53
CA TYR A 13 5.64 -28.59 -13.49
C TYR A 13 4.64 -28.43 -12.34
N GLN A 14 4.42 -27.21 -11.85
CA GLN A 14 3.47 -26.92 -10.78
C GLN A 14 2.03 -27.28 -11.20
N ILE A 15 1.63 -26.94 -12.43
CA ILE A 15 0.31 -27.31 -12.98
C ILE A 15 0.18 -28.84 -13.08
N ALA A 16 1.16 -29.53 -13.67
CA ALA A 16 1.12 -30.98 -13.84
C ALA A 16 1.14 -31.72 -12.49
N HIS A 17 1.95 -31.26 -11.55
CA HIS A 17 2.03 -31.80 -10.18
C HIS A 17 0.70 -31.61 -9.44
N LEU A 18 0.11 -30.42 -9.49
CA LEU A 18 -1.18 -30.15 -8.86
C LEU A 18 -2.31 -30.97 -9.49
N ALA A 19 -2.34 -31.07 -10.82
CA ALA A 19 -3.30 -31.91 -11.53
C ALA A 19 -3.19 -33.38 -11.11
N ARG A 20 -1.96 -33.93 -11.01
CA ARG A 20 -1.74 -35.30 -10.53
C ARG A 20 -2.19 -35.50 -9.08
N LEU A 21 -1.91 -34.53 -8.21
CA LEU A 21 -2.31 -34.60 -6.81
C LEU A 21 -3.83 -34.64 -6.67
N LEU A 22 -4.52 -33.70 -7.32
CA LEU A 22 -5.97 -33.58 -7.24
C LEU A 22 -6.72 -34.73 -7.93
N ALA A 23 -6.19 -35.25 -9.04
CA ALA A 23 -6.86 -36.31 -9.79
C ALA A 23 -6.60 -37.73 -9.27
N TYR A 24 -5.41 -38.00 -8.70
CA TYR A 24 -4.97 -39.38 -8.46
C TYR A 24 -4.34 -39.66 -7.09
N THR A 25 -4.00 -38.62 -6.31
CA THR A 25 -3.23 -38.83 -5.07
C THR A 25 -4.03 -38.49 -3.82
N LEU A 26 -4.80 -37.40 -3.85
CA LEU A 26 -5.58 -36.93 -2.71
C LEU A 26 -7.00 -37.51 -2.77
N PRO A 27 -7.63 -37.75 -1.60
CA PRO A 27 -9.05 -38.05 -1.56
C PRO A 27 -9.86 -36.87 -2.10
N PRO A 28 -11.08 -37.10 -2.64
CA PRO A 28 -11.93 -36.03 -3.13
C PRO A 28 -12.15 -34.96 -2.07
N ALA A 29 -11.72 -33.73 -2.35
CA ALA A 29 -11.92 -32.60 -1.45
C ALA A 29 -13.38 -32.16 -1.50
N GLN A 30 -13.98 -31.91 -0.33
CA GLN A 30 -15.30 -31.27 -0.24
C GLN A 30 -15.22 -29.77 -0.56
N TRP A 31 -14.08 -29.14 -0.24
CA TRP A 31 -13.82 -27.73 -0.44
C TRP A 31 -12.39 -27.52 -0.95
N ILE A 32 -12.21 -26.61 -1.90
CA ILE A 32 -10.89 -26.20 -2.39
C ILE A 32 -10.73 -24.71 -2.10
N LEU A 33 -9.80 -24.38 -1.21
CA LEU A 33 -9.38 -22.99 -0.97
C LEU A 33 -8.16 -22.71 -1.83
N VAL A 34 -8.21 -21.65 -2.62
CA VAL A 34 -7.09 -21.19 -3.44
C VAL A 34 -6.63 -19.84 -2.91
N GLN A 35 -5.42 -19.77 -2.35
CA GLN A 35 -4.84 -18.56 -1.80
C GLN A 35 -3.89 -17.92 -2.84
N ASN A 36 -4.06 -16.63 -3.09
CA ASN A 36 -3.21 -15.81 -3.96
C ASN A 36 -1.97 -15.30 -3.18
N PRO A 37 -0.77 -15.02 -3.77
CA PRO A 37 -0.34 -15.06 -5.19
C PRO A 37 -0.04 -16.46 -5.77
N PRO A 38 -0.14 -16.70 -7.11
CA PRO A 38 -0.60 -15.82 -8.18
C PRO A 38 -2.02 -16.14 -8.72
N SER A 39 -2.72 -15.10 -9.18
CA SER A 39 -4.15 -15.15 -9.52
C SER A 39 -4.39 -15.98 -10.78
N ILE A 40 -3.39 -16.02 -11.66
CA ILE A 40 -3.44 -16.68 -12.96
C ILE A 40 -3.59 -18.20 -12.82
N PRO A 41 -2.77 -18.93 -12.04
CA PRO A 41 -3.02 -20.34 -11.75
C PRO A 41 -4.41 -20.61 -11.17
N ALA A 42 -4.89 -19.77 -10.25
CA ALA A 42 -6.21 -19.93 -9.63
C ALA A 42 -7.35 -19.80 -10.65
N LEU A 43 -7.27 -18.80 -11.54
CA LEU A 43 -8.24 -18.59 -12.62
C LEU A 43 -8.18 -19.70 -13.67
N ALA A 44 -6.98 -20.17 -14.03
CA ALA A 44 -6.80 -21.29 -14.95
C ALA A 44 -7.41 -22.59 -14.39
N ILE A 45 -7.16 -22.87 -13.11
CA ILE A 45 -7.76 -24.01 -12.40
C ILE A 45 -9.28 -23.85 -12.31
N SER A 46 -9.78 -22.67 -11.94
CA SER A 46 -11.22 -22.36 -11.91
C SER A 46 -11.89 -22.66 -13.26
N SER A 47 -11.29 -22.18 -14.35
CA SER A 47 -11.78 -22.42 -15.71
C SER A 47 -11.74 -23.92 -16.06
N LEU A 48 -10.64 -24.61 -15.74
CA LEU A 48 -10.52 -26.06 -15.97
C LEU A 48 -11.59 -26.85 -15.22
N LEU A 49 -11.82 -26.52 -13.94
CA LEU A 49 -12.77 -27.23 -13.07
C LEU A 49 -14.23 -27.03 -13.52
N ARG A 50 -14.56 -25.90 -14.16
CA ARG A 50 -15.91 -25.64 -14.70
C ARG A 50 -16.20 -26.39 -16.00
N ASN A 51 -15.17 -26.77 -16.75
CA ASN A 51 -15.32 -27.43 -18.04
C ASN A 51 -15.28 -28.97 -17.91
N PRO A 52 -15.79 -29.71 -18.90
CA PRO A 52 -15.59 -31.15 -18.98
C PRO A 52 -14.09 -31.50 -18.91
N PRO A 53 -13.69 -32.59 -18.22
CA PRO A 53 -14.54 -33.64 -17.65
C PRO A 53 -15.03 -33.37 -16.21
N TYR A 54 -14.57 -32.30 -15.55
CA TYR A 54 -14.83 -32.08 -14.12
C TYR A 54 -16.23 -31.51 -13.86
N SER A 55 -16.64 -30.51 -14.66
CA SER A 55 -17.98 -29.91 -14.61
C SER A 55 -18.45 -29.55 -13.19
N ILE A 56 -17.55 -29.01 -12.36
CA ILE A 56 -17.85 -28.62 -10.98
C ILE A 56 -18.90 -27.49 -11.01
N SER A 57 -20.08 -27.78 -10.46
CA SER A 57 -21.22 -26.87 -10.40
C SER A 57 -21.34 -26.13 -9.07
N GLN A 58 -20.56 -26.53 -8.07
CA GLN A 58 -20.52 -25.91 -6.76
C GLN A 58 -20.05 -24.43 -6.84
N PRO A 59 -20.53 -23.55 -5.95
CA PRO A 59 -20.09 -22.17 -5.90
C PRO A 59 -18.59 -22.05 -5.63
N MET A 60 -17.90 -21.21 -6.41
CA MET A 60 -16.53 -20.79 -6.13
C MET A 60 -16.59 -19.41 -5.47
N LEU A 61 -16.23 -19.34 -4.19
CA LEU A 61 -16.22 -18.10 -3.44
C LEU A 61 -14.85 -17.44 -3.51
N VAL A 62 -14.82 -16.18 -3.90
CA VAL A 62 -13.63 -15.34 -3.78
C VAL A 62 -13.63 -14.73 -2.38
N VAL A 63 -12.53 -14.92 -1.67
CA VAL A 63 -12.28 -14.31 -0.35
C VAL A 63 -11.21 -13.26 -0.57
N HIS A 64 -11.58 -11.99 -0.44
CA HIS A 64 -10.65 -10.89 -0.60
C HIS A 64 -9.83 -10.70 0.68
N ASP A 65 -8.58 -10.30 0.54
CA ASP A 65 -7.84 -9.79 1.69
C ASP A 65 -8.50 -8.51 2.21
N ARG A 66 -8.56 -8.40 3.54
CA ARG A 66 -9.17 -7.29 4.26
C ARG A 66 -8.30 -6.91 5.45
N PRO A 67 -8.42 -5.66 5.93
CA PRO A 67 -7.54 -5.19 6.98
C PRO A 67 -7.80 -5.94 8.29
N ALA A 68 -6.72 -6.23 9.02
CA ALA A 68 -6.81 -6.73 10.38
C ALA A 68 -7.48 -5.69 11.31
N ALA A 69 -8.14 -6.15 12.37
CA ALA A 69 -8.90 -5.29 13.28
C ALA A 69 -8.07 -4.21 13.99
N ILE A 70 -6.75 -4.36 14.05
CA ILE A 70 -5.84 -3.36 14.65
C ILE A 70 -5.75 -2.07 13.84
N PHE A 71 -5.96 -2.13 12.53
CA PHE A 71 -5.93 -0.94 11.67
C PHE A 71 -7.26 -0.22 11.82
N GLN A 72 -7.21 0.93 12.51
CA GLN A 72 -8.38 1.74 12.79
C GLN A 72 -8.15 3.19 12.38
N PRO A 73 -9.14 3.84 11.73
CA PRO A 73 -9.05 5.26 11.43
C PRO A 73 -9.09 6.10 12.70
N LEU A 74 -8.35 7.21 12.70
CA LEU A 74 -8.57 8.24 13.70
C LEU A 74 -9.87 8.97 13.41
N LEU A 75 -10.73 9.04 14.43
CA LEU A 75 -11.98 9.79 14.35
C LEU A 75 -11.68 11.30 14.28
N SER A 76 -12.55 12.06 13.61
CA SER A 76 -12.39 13.52 13.47
C SER A 76 -12.36 14.26 14.81
N ASN A 77 -12.97 13.69 15.85
CA ASN A 77 -12.99 14.21 17.23
C ASN A 77 -11.85 13.66 18.12
N THR A 78 -10.87 12.96 17.55
CA THR A 78 -9.72 12.44 18.32
C THR A 78 -8.98 13.61 18.99
N PRO A 79 -8.76 13.58 20.32
CA PRO A 79 -8.04 14.61 21.04
C PRO A 79 -6.62 14.83 20.49
N LEU A 80 -6.16 16.09 20.47
CA LEU A 80 -4.80 16.40 20.03
C LEU A 80 -3.73 15.71 20.89
N SER A 81 -3.99 15.52 22.19
CA SER A 81 -3.10 14.78 23.09
C SER A 81 -2.92 13.32 22.68
N THR A 82 -3.97 12.67 22.17
CA THR A 82 -3.88 11.30 21.66
C THR A 82 -3.03 11.24 20.38
N LYS A 83 -3.20 12.21 19.48
CA LYS A 83 -2.35 12.33 18.29
C LYS A 83 -0.88 12.56 18.67
N GLU A 84 -0.62 13.41 19.64
CA GLU A 84 0.73 13.70 20.16
C GLU A 84 1.40 12.47 20.77
N GLU A 85 0.65 11.68 21.56
CA GLU A 85 1.13 10.43 22.15
C GLU A 85 1.49 9.40 21.06
N ILE A 86 0.64 9.24 20.04
CA ILE A 86 0.93 8.36 18.90
C ILE A 86 2.19 8.83 18.19
N LEU A 87 2.25 10.11 17.80
CA LEU A 87 3.39 10.69 17.11
C LEU A 87 4.70 10.52 17.90
N SER A 88 4.65 10.65 19.23
CA SER A 88 5.81 10.47 20.10
C SER A 88 6.36 9.03 20.11
N ARG A 89 5.52 8.03 19.84
CA ARG A 89 5.92 6.62 19.71
C ARG A 89 6.42 6.28 18.30
N VAL A 90 5.76 6.81 17.26
CA VAL A 90 5.98 6.35 15.88
C VAL A 90 6.99 7.20 15.10
N VAL A 91 7.18 8.47 15.47
CA VAL A 91 8.13 9.37 14.81
C VAL A 91 9.54 9.11 15.37
N PRO A 92 10.55 8.84 14.52
CA PRO A 92 11.93 8.65 14.96
C PRO A 92 12.45 9.82 15.80
N ASP A 93 13.33 9.55 16.77
CA ASP A 93 13.80 10.55 17.73
C ASP A 93 14.37 11.81 17.08
N SER A 94 15.08 11.68 15.95
CA SER A 94 15.66 12.81 15.22
C SER A 94 14.62 13.75 14.62
N GLU A 95 13.39 13.28 14.41
CA GLU A 95 12.30 14.03 13.78
C GLU A 95 11.21 14.45 14.78
N LYS A 96 11.30 14.05 16.06
CA LYS A 96 10.37 14.46 17.12
C LYS A 96 10.18 15.98 17.25
N PRO A 97 11.17 16.85 16.97
CA PRO A 97 10.95 18.30 16.95
C PRO A 97 9.87 18.77 15.96
N LEU A 98 9.49 17.95 14.97
CA LEU A 98 8.43 18.25 13.99
C LEU A 98 7.02 17.91 14.51
N ILE A 99 6.87 17.21 15.63
CA ILE A 99 5.57 16.77 16.14
C ILE A 99 4.58 17.95 16.30
N PRO A 100 4.94 19.11 16.89
CA PRO A 100 4.01 20.23 17.02
C PRO A 100 3.52 20.78 15.67
N SER A 101 4.39 20.80 14.64
CA SER A 101 4.00 21.27 13.31
C SER A 101 3.17 20.23 12.55
N ILE A 102 3.39 18.93 12.78
CA ILE A 102 2.55 17.85 12.26
C ILE A 102 1.14 17.93 12.86
N ILE A 103 1.02 18.10 14.17
CA ILE A 103 -0.28 18.20 14.87
C ILE A 103 -1.11 19.37 14.34
N THR A 104 -0.47 20.50 14.05
CA THR A 104 -1.13 21.70 13.52
C THR A 104 -1.36 21.65 12.01
N GLY A 105 -0.94 20.58 11.32
CA GLY A 105 -1.05 20.42 9.87
C GLY A 105 -0.10 21.31 9.06
N LYS A 106 0.82 22.04 9.72
CA LYS A 106 1.84 22.87 9.06
C LYS A 106 2.93 22.03 8.41
N THR A 107 3.25 20.88 8.99
CA THR A 107 4.12 19.86 8.40
C THR A 107 3.26 18.66 8.05
N ARG A 108 3.40 18.18 6.83
CA ARG A 108 2.66 17.03 6.31
C ARG A 108 3.43 15.75 6.60
N LEU A 109 2.71 14.68 6.89
CA LEU A 109 3.27 13.37 7.20
C LEU A 109 2.82 12.36 6.15
N ILE A 110 3.76 11.84 5.36
CA ILE A 110 3.49 10.71 4.48
C ILE A 110 4.21 9.46 4.97
N VAL A 111 3.64 8.30 4.66
CA VAL A 111 4.24 7.01 4.98
C VAL A 111 4.34 6.18 3.72
N SER A 112 5.47 5.51 3.52
CA SER A 112 5.62 4.48 2.48
C SER A 112 6.13 3.19 3.11
N SER A 113 5.46 2.09 2.79
CA SER A 113 5.86 0.76 3.22
C SER A 113 6.56 0.06 2.05
N THR A 114 7.87 -0.12 2.13
CA THR A 114 8.68 -0.68 1.04
C THR A 114 9.49 -1.89 1.50
N SER A 115 9.54 -2.89 0.63
CA SER A 115 10.41 -4.06 0.74
C SER A 115 11.86 -3.74 0.36
N TRP A 116 12.17 -2.54 -0.14
CA TRP A 116 13.52 -2.17 -0.62
C TRP A 116 14.11 -3.21 -1.59
N THR A 117 13.25 -3.81 -2.41
CA THR A 117 13.64 -4.73 -3.48
C THR A 117 13.57 -3.99 -4.82
N PRO A 118 14.30 -4.44 -5.85
CA PRO A 118 14.25 -3.82 -7.17
C PRO A 118 12.86 -3.80 -7.82
N ASP A 119 11.96 -4.70 -7.40
CA ASP A 119 10.58 -4.75 -7.88
C ASP A 119 9.76 -3.54 -7.40
N GLU A 120 10.08 -2.99 -6.23
CA GLU A 120 9.51 -1.74 -5.72
C GLU A 120 10.50 -0.60 -5.93
N ASP A 121 10.44 0.01 -7.11
CA ASP A 121 11.38 1.06 -7.52
C ASP A 121 11.26 2.32 -6.64
N PHE A 122 12.04 2.35 -5.57
CA PHE A 122 12.10 3.48 -4.63
C PHE A 122 12.66 4.75 -5.27
N SER A 123 13.29 4.68 -6.45
CA SER A 123 13.72 5.89 -7.15
C SER A 123 12.54 6.80 -7.51
N LEU A 124 11.36 6.22 -7.79
CA LEU A 124 10.15 6.98 -8.09
C LEU A 124 9.75 7.91 -6.94
N LEU A 125 9.74 7.40 -5.70
CA LEU A 125 9.45 8.22 -4.53
C LEU A 125 10.56 9.22 -4.26
N LEU A 126 11.83 8.81 -4.35
CA LEU A 126 12.95 9.71 -4.07
C LEU A 126 12.99 10.89 -5.06
N ASP A 127 12.77 10.63 -6.35
CA ASP A 127 12.74 11.65 -7.39
C ASP A 127 11.50 12.56 -7.26
N ALA A 128 10.35 12.00 -6.86
CA ALA A 128 9.16 12.79 -6.56
C ALA A 128 9.39 13.75 -5.37
N LEU A 129 10.09 13.30 -4.32
CA LEU A 129 10.45 14.13 -3.18
C LEU A 129 11.44 15.25 -3.57
N LEU A 130 12.39 14.96 -4.45
CA LEU A 130 13.28 15.99 -5.00
C LEU A 130 12.51 17.06 -5.81
N ARG A 131 11.53 16.64 -6.61
CA ARG A 131 10.66 17.54 -7.39
C ARG A 131 9.72 18.34 -6.50
N TYR A 132 9.18 17.72 -5.46
CA TYR A 132 8.41 18.39 -4.42
C TYR A 132 9.25 19.48 -3.73
N ALA A 133 10.52 19.18 -3.43
CA ALA A 133 11.40 20.12 -2.76
C ALA A 133 11.91 21.25 -3.67
N ALA A 134 12.16 20.97 -4.96
CA ALA A 134 12.59 21.99 -5.93
C ALA A 134 11.53 23.10 -6.15
N ALA A 135 10.25 22.80 -5.90
CA ALA A 135 9.20 23.81 -5.99
C ALA A 135 9.37 24.96 -4.96
N THR A 136 10.15 24.77 -3.89
CA THR A 136 10.39 25.85 -2.90
C THR A 136 11.42 26.88 -3.34
N THR A 137 12.27 26.55 -4.30
CA THR A 137 13.37 27.44 -4.75
C THR A 137 12.98 28.31 -5.94
N THR A 138 11.84 28.04 -6.56
CA THR A 138 11.54 28.56 -7.91
C THR A 138 10.61 29.78 -7.88
N SER A 139 10.21 30.30 -6.72
CA SER A 139 9.20 31.37 -6.57
C SER A 139 9.41 32.59 -7.49
N ARG A 140 8.83 32.54 -8.69
CA ARG A 140 8.42 33.71 -9.46
C ARG A 140 7.00 34.06 -9.04
N GLN A 141 6.63 35.33 -9.20
CA GLN A 141 5.35 35.93 -8.78
C GLN A 141 4.06 35.24 -9.32
N ILE A 142 4.19 34.24 -10.20
CA ILE A 142 3.10 33.53 -10.88
C ILE A 142 3.03 32.05 -10.43
N ASP A 143 4.00 31.56 -9.66
CA ASP A 143 4.07 30.15 -9.27
C ASP A 143 3.06 29.79 -8.17
N PRO A 144 2.60 28.52 -8.12
CA PRO A 144 1.73 28.03 -7.06
C PRO A 144 2.37 28.22 -5.66
N PRO A 145 1.56 28.27 -4.60
CA PRO A 145 2.06 28.46 -3.24
C PRO A 145 3.11 27.38 -2.90
N THR A 146 4.16 27.82 -2.20
CA THR A 146 5.24 26.95 -1.71
C THR A 146 4.65 25.73 -1.01
N PRO A 147 5.05 24.49 -1.40
CA PRO A 147 4.52 23.30 -0.76
C PRO A 147 4.89 23.26 0.73
N PRO A 148 4.00 22.76 1.60
CA PRO A 148 4.28 22.69 3.03
C PRO A 148 5.50 21.79 3.32
N PRO A 149 6.19 21.99 4.45
CA PRO A 149 7.19 21.05 4.92
C PRO A 149 6.64 19.62 4.99
N LEU A 150 7.46 18.64 4.60
CA LEU A 150 7.04 17.25 4.48
C LEU A 150 7.98 16.34 5.27
N LEU A 151 7.42 15.50 6.13
CA LEU A 151 8.09 14.34 6.71
C LEU A 151 7.61 13.08 6.00
N ALA A 152 8.52 12.38 5.34
CA ALA A 152 8.29 11.08 4.75
C ALA A 152 8.91 9.98 5.64
N ILE A 153 8.06 9.15 6.24
CA ILE A 153 8.49 7.97 7.00
C ILE A 153 8.46 6.74 6.10
N ILE A 154 9.62 6.11 5.92
CA ILE A 154 9.77 4.92 5.10
C ILE A 154 9.95 3.70 6.00
N THR A 155 9.01 2.76 5.94
CA THR A 155 9.05 1.52 6.73
C THR A 155 9.53 0.34 5.88
N GLY A 156 9.84 -0.77 6.57
CA GLY A 156 10.20 -2.03 5.94
C GLY A 156 11.71 -2.30 5.88
N LYS A 157 12.04 -3.43 5.25
CA LYS A 157 13.37 -4.05 5.22
C LYS A 157 13.61 -4.68 3.85
N GLY A 158 14.84 -4.56 3.38
CA GLY A 158 15.33 -5.31 2.23
C GLY A 158 16.67 -4.81 1.69
N PRO A 159 17.14 -5.39 0.59
CA PRO A 159 18.53 -5.31 0.17
C PRO A 159 18.98 -3.90 -0.24
N GLN A 160 18.10 -3.09 -0.82
CA GLN A 160 18.46 -1.74 -1.29
C GLN A 160 18.35 -0.65 -0.22
N LYS A 161 17.93 -0.99 1.01
CA LYS A 161 17.71 0.00 2.08
C LYS A 161 18.95 0.83 2.36
N ALA A 162 20.11 0.19 2.54
CA ALA A 162 21.35 0.90 2.84
C ALA A 162 21.77 1.85 1.71
N HIS A 163 21.60 1.44 0.45
CA HIS A 163 21.89 2.26 -0.71
C HIS A 163 21.05 3.55 -0.70
N TYR A 164 19.73 3.43 -0.56
CA TYR A 164 18.86 4.60 -0.59
C TYR A 164 19.00 5.49 0.64
N VAL A 165 19.23 4.93 1.83
CA VAL A 165 19.53 5.72 3.03
C VAL A 165 20.80 6.55 2.84
N SER A 166 21.85 5.98 2.24
CA SER A 166 23.06 6.75 1.88
C SER A 166 22.75 7.87 0.90
N ARG A 167 22.00 7.58 -0.16
CA ARG A 167 21.60 8.60 -1.16
C ARG A 167 20.77 9.72 -0.55
N ILE A 168 19.82 9.40 0.32
CA ILE A 168 19.02 10.40 1.05
C ILE A 168 19.94 11.31 1.86
N ALA A 169 20.90 10.74 2.61
CA ALA A 169 21.84 11.52 3.41
C ALA A 169 22.72 12.45 2.56
N ASP A 170 23.17 12.00 1.39
CA ASP A 170 23.93 12.82 0.44
C ASP A 170 23.08 13.96 -0.11
N LEU A 171 21.85 13.68 -0.56
CA LEU A 171 20.91 14.69 -1.07
C LEU A 171 20.54 15.73 0.00
N THR A 172 20.37 15.32 1.24
CA THR A 172 20.14 16.24 2.37
C THR A 172 21.35 17.13 2.61
N ARG A 173 22.57 16.57 2.60
CA ARG A 173 23.82 17.33 2.79
C ARG A 173 24.07 18.34 1.67
N GLU A 174 23.70 17.98 0.45
CA GLU A 174 23.75 18.84 -0.74
C GLU A 174 22.65 19.91 -0.76
N GLY A 175 21.73 19.91 0.21
CA GLY A 175 20.63 20.89 0.27
C GLY A 175 19.56 20.68 -0.79
N ARG A 176 19.45 19.48 -1.38
CA ARG A 176 18.46 19.16 -2.43
C ARG A 176 17.07 18.82 -1.90
N LEU A 177 16.91 18.75 -0.58
CA LEU A 177 15.66 18.47 0.13
C LEU A 177 15.37 19.56 1.20
N PRO A 178 15.34 20.86 0.84
CA PRO A 178 15.29 21.97 1.82
C PRO A 178 14.07 21.99 2.75
N ASN A 179 12.92 21.46 2.30
CA ASN A 179 11.67 21.37 3.07
C ASN A 179 11.17 19.93 3.25
N VAL A 180 11.99 18.94 2.91
CA VAL A 180 11.64 17.51 2.98
C VAL A 180 12.57 16.80 3.94
N ARG A 181 11.98 16.09 4.90
CA ARG A 181 12.68 15.19 5.82
C ARG A 181 12.29 13.77 5.46
N VAL A 182 13.28 12.90 5.27
CA VAL A 182 13.05 11.47 5.01
C VAL A 182 13.68 10.68 6.14
N ALA A 183 12.87 9.90 6.83
CA ALA A 183 13.30 9.06 7.94
C ALA A 183 12.88 7.62 7.70
N THR A 184 13.66 6.68 8.22
CA THR A 184 13.25 5.26 8.21
C THR A 184 12.81 4.83 9.60
N ALA A 185 11.73 4.08 9.69
CA ALA A 185 11.26 3.51 10.94
C ALA A 185 11.10 1.99 10.82
N PHE A 186 11.47 1.27 11.87
CA PHE A 186 11.12 -0.13 12.04
C PHE A 186 10.33 -0.24 13.34
N LEU A 187 9.01 -0.30 13.21
CA LEU A 187 8.08 -0.18 14.32
C LEU A 187 7.51 -1.55 14.70
N PRO A 188 7.17 -1.75 15.98
CA PRO A 188 6.21 -2.78 16.38
C PRO A 188 4.91 -2.68 15.55
N PHE A 189 4.20 -3.80 15.42
CA PHE A 189 3.02 -3.86 14.56
C PHE A 189 1.91 -2.88 14.97
N GLU A 190 1.71 -2.70 16.28
CA GLU A 190 0.78 -1.72 16.86
C GLU A 190 1.17 -0.27 16.56
N ASP A 191 2.45 0.06 16.63
CA ASP A 191 2.99 1.37 16.29
C ASP A 191 2.93 1.63 14.78
N TYR A 192 3.10 0.58 13.96
CA TYR A 192 2.90 0.68 12.51
C TYR A 192 1.44 1.02 12.18
N ALA A 193 0.47 0.30 12.78
CA ALA A 193 -0.94 0.59 12.60
C ALA A 193 -1.29 2.03 13.03
N ALA A 194 -0.73 2.47 14.17
CA ALA A 194 -0.91 3.83 14.67
C ALA A 194 -0.29 4.88 13.75
N LEU A 195 0.90 4.62 13.17
CA LEU A 195 1.54 5.48 12.18
C LEU A 195 0.65 5.68 10.95
N LEU A 196 0.07 4.60 10.41
CA LEU A 196 -0.83 4.70 9.26
C LEU A 196 -2.03 5.61 9.58
N ALA A 197 -2.59 5.48 10.79
CA ALA A 197 -3.77 6.23 11.21
C ALA A 197 -3.52 7.75 11.40
N VAL A 198 -2.29 8.17 11.72
CA VAL A 198 -1.93 9.60 11.88
C VAL A 198 -1.36 10.22 10.60
N ALA A 199 -0.97 9.44 9.60
CA ALA A 199 -0.42 9.97 8.36
C ALA A 199 -1.49 10.70 7.51
N ASP A 200 -1.03 11.67 6.73
CA ASP A 200 -1.86 12.42 5.77
C ASP A 200 -2.13 11.58 4.52
N LEU A 201 -1.11 10.91 3.98
CA LEU A 201 -1.17 10.13 2.75
C LEU A 201 -0.19 8.94 2.79
N GLY A 202 -0.65 7.77 2.33
CA GLY A 202 0.19 6.61 2.08
C GLY A 202 0.78 6.63 0.67
N VAL A 203 2.02 6.21 0.48
CA VAL A 203 2.62 5.99 -0.84
C VAL A 203 2.92 4.51 -1.04
N CYS A 204 2.26 3.89 -2.01
CA CYS A 204 2.46 2.49 -2.38
C CYS A 204 3.22 2.37 -3.70
N LEU A 205 4.43 1.83 -3.63
CA LEU A 205 5.30 1.58 -4.79
C LEU A 205 5.17 0.14 -5.32
N HIS A 206 4.19 -0.61 -4.81
CA HIS A 206 4.04 -2.02 -5.17
C HIS A 206 3.86 -2.13 -6.68
N ARG A 207 4.71 -2.94 -7.30
CA ARG A 207 4.60 -3.30 -8.70
C ARG A 207 4.39 -4.81 -8.80
N SER A 208 3.36 -5.19 -9.52
CA SER A 208 3.20 -6.57 -9.93
C SER A 208 4.01 -6.81 -11.20
N SER A 209 5.02 -7.69 -11.14
CA SER A 209 5.73 -8.17 -12.34
C SER A 209 4.81 -9.00 -13.25
N SER A 210 3.73 -9.55 -12.70
CA SER A 210 2.68 -10.27 -13.45
C SER A 210 1.57 -9.35 -13.96
N GLY A 211 1.50 -8.09 -13.48
CA GLY A 211 0.44 -7.13 -13.80
C GLY A 211 -0.89 -7.37 -13.07
N VAL A 212 -0.99 -8.45 -12.28
CA VAL A 212 -2.27 -8.91 -11.68
C VAL A 212 -2.24 -9.04 -10.16
N ASP A 213 -1.10 -8.77 -9.52
CA ASP A 213 -1.01 -8.82 -8.05
C ASP A 213 -1.58 -7.53 -7.44
N LEU A 214 -2.44 -7.68 -6.44
CA LEU A 214 -3.02 -6.55 -5.72
C LEU A 214 -1.98 -5.89 -4.81
N PRO A 215 -2.04 -4.57 -4.60
CA PRO A 215 -1.11 -3.86 -3.74
C PRO A 215 -1.47 -4.11 -2.27
N MET A 216 -1.08 -5.26 -1.74
CA MET A 216 -1.49 -5.76 -0.43
C MET A 216 -1.27 -4.79 0.74
N LYS A 217 -0.26 -3.94 0.65
CA LYS A 217 0.04 -2.93 1.67
C LYS A 217 -1.03 -1.83 1.77
N VAL A 218 -1.80 -1.61 0.70
CA VAL A 218 -2.89 -0.62 0.65
C VAL A 218 -4.06 -1.07 1.52
N VAL A 219 -4.27 -2.37 1.69
CA VAL A 219 -5.33 -2.90 2.57
C VAL A 219 -5.14 -2.38 4.00
N ASP A 220 -3.94 -2.48 4.56
CA ASP A 220 -3.62 -1.94 5.89
C ASP A 220 -3.85 -0.43 5.97
N MET A 221 -3.43 0.31 4.93
CA MET A 221 -3.61 1.77 4.85
C MET A 221 -5.09 2.15 4.87
N PHE A 222 -5.92 1.49 4.05
CA PHE A 222 -7.37 1.71 4.05
C PHE A 222 -8.03 1.30 5.37
N GLY A 223 -7.59 0.21 5.99
CA GLY A 223 -8.06 -0.18 7.32
C GLY A 223 -7.83 0.92 8.38
N ALA A 224 -6.71 1.62 8.28
CA ALA A 224 -6.36 2.77 9.11
C ALA A 224 -6.96 4.10 8.59
N GLY A 225 -7.82 4.06 7.57
CA GLY A 225 -8.42 5.24 6.94
C GLY A 225 -7.41 6.17 6.26
N LEU A 226 -6.26 5.66 5.85
CA LEU A 226 -5.22 6.40 5.16
C LEU A 226 -5.44 6.31 3.64
N PRO A 227 -5.77 7.41 2.94
CA PRO A 227 -5.81 7.39 1.49
C PRO A 227 -4.40 7.19 0.91
N VAL A 228 -4.32 6.71 -0.33
CA VAL A 228 -3.03 6.35 -0.94
C VAL A 228 -2.79 7.06 -2.28
N ALA A 229 -1.54 7.43 -2.53
CA ALA A 229 -1.00 7.53 -3.87
C ALA A 229 -0.32 6.18 -4.17
N ALA A 230 -0.75 5.49 -5.22
CA ALA A 230 -0.26 4.15 -5.52
C ALA A 230 0.19 4.02 -6.97
N TYR A 231 1.26 3.25 -7.21
CA TYR A 231 1.69 2.94 -8.56
C TYR A 231 0.54 2.26 -9.32
N CYS A 232 0.17 2.74 -10.51
CA CYS A 232 -1.03 2.27 -11.23
C CYS A 232 -0.75 1.56 -12.56
N GLY A 233 0.52 1.30 -12.88
CA GLY A 233 0.93 0.64 -14.13
C GLY A 233 0.65 -0.87 -14.19
N TYR A 234 -0.46 -1.34 -13.61
CA TYR A 234 -0.88 -2.75 -13.62
C TYR A 234 -2.42 -2.89 -13.60
N GLU A 235 -2.93 -3.99 -14.16
CA GLU A 235 -4.37 -4.16 -14.46
C GLU A 235 -5.25 -4.23 -13.22
N SER A 236 -4.77 -4.85 -12.15
CA SER A 236 -5.52 -5.03 -10.91
C SER A 236 -5.57 -3.79 -10.02
N PHE A 237 -5.00 -2.65 -10.44
CA PHE A 237 -4.99 -1.41 -9.66
C PHE A 237 -6.40 -1.00 -9.22
N SER A 238 -7.33 -0.96 -10.18
CA SER A 238 -8.72 -0.51 -10.01
C SER A 238 -9.60 -1.45 -9.19
N GLU A 239 -9.11 -2.64 -8.84
CA GLU A 239 -9.82 -3.57 -7.96
C GLU A 239 -9.82 -3.09 -6.50
N LEU A 240 -8.74 -2.44 -6.07
CA LEU A 240 -8.60 -1.93 -4.70
C LEU A 240 -8.57 -0.41 -4.65
N VAL A 241 -7.77 0.24 -5.50
CA VAL A 241 -7.65 1.70 -5.53
C VAL A 241 -8.58 2.27 -6.60
N LYS A 242 -9.53 3.08 -6.16
CA LYS A 242 -10.52 3.79 -6.99
C LYS A 242 -10.06 5.24 -7.11
N ASP A 243 -9.59 5.61 -8.30
CA ASP A 243 -9.00 6.91 -8.58
C ASP A 243 -9.97 8.06 -8.23
N GLY A 244 -9.52 8.99 -7.40
CA GLY A 244 -10.33 10.12 -6.92
C GLY A 244 -11.41 9.77 -5.89
N GLU A 245 -11.52 8.50 -5.47
CA GLU A 245 -12.45 8.04 -4.44
C GLU A 245 -11.75 7.66 -3.14
N ASN A 246 -10.77 6.76 -3.17
CA ASN A 246 -10.02 6.28 -1.98
C ASN A 246 -8.49 6.46 -2.12
N GLY A 247 -8.01 6.76 -3.32
CA GLY A 247 -6.61 7.04 -3.62
C GLY A 247 -6.44 7.64 -5.01
N GLU A 248 -5.18 7.82 -5.42
CA GLU A 248 -4.82 8.31 -6.75
C GLU A 248 -3.68 7.48 -7.35
N GLY A 249 -3.75 7.25 -8.66
CA GLY A 249 -2.73 6.50 -9.41
C GLY A 249 -1.55 7.37 -9.86
N PHE A 250 -0.36 6.79 -9.91
CA PHE A 250 0.80 7.36 -10.61
C PHE A 250 1.63 6.28 -11.31
N GLU A 251 2.34 6.64 -12.37
CA GLU A 251 3.35 5.79 -13.00
C GLU A 251 4.74 6.42 -12.96
N THR A 252 4.79 7.75 -12.87
CA THR A 252 6.03 8.52 -12.90
C THR A 252 6.26 9.31 -11.61
N ALA A 253 7.52 9.66 -11.37
CA ALA A 253 7.89 10.56 -10.27
C ALA A 253 7.31 11.97 -10.45
N ASP A 254 6.92 12.40 -11.66
CA ASP A 254 6.34 13.72 -11.92
C ASP A 254 4.89 13.72 -11.45
N GLU A 255 4.13 12.70 -11.85
CA GLU A 255 2.76 12.49 -11.40
C GLU A 255 2.69 12.36 -9.88
N LEU A 256 3.57 11.56 -9.26
CA LEU A 256 3.61 11.46 -7.80
C LEU A 256 3.93 12.81 -7.15
N ALA A 257 4.87 13.59 -7.69
CA ALA A 257 5.19 14.91 -7.17
C ALA A 257 4.00 15.87 -7.27
N GLU A 258 3.23 15.84 -8.37
CA GLU A 258 2.01 16.64 -8.55
C GLU A 258 0.90 16.22 -7.58
N ILE A 259 0.70 14.92 -7.37
CA ILE A 259 -0.23 14.40 -6.36
C ILE A 259 0.15 14.92 -4.97
N LEU A 260 1.41 14.81 -4.57
CA LEU A 260 1.90 15.30 -3.29
C LEU A 260 1.71 16.81 -3.16
N LYS A 261 2.08 17.60 -4.18
CA LYS A 261 1.91 19.06 -4.17
C LYS A 261 0.44 19.46 -4.04
N ARG A 262 -0.45 18.84 -4.82
CA ARG A 262 -1.87 19.15 -4.82
C ARG A 262 -2.53 18.73 -3.52
N LEU A 263 -2.47 17.45 -3.15
CA LEU A 263 -3.21 16.91 -2.00
C LEU A 263 -2.74 17.46 -0.66
N LEU A 264 -1.44 17.72 -0.52
CA LEU A 264 -0.87 18.19 0.75
C LEU A 264 -0.96 19.72 0.92
N SER A 265 -1.29 20.46 -0.14
CA SER A 265 -1.51 21.91 -0.05
C SER A 265 -2.76 22.26 0.77
N GLU A 266 -2.89 23.54 1.16
CA GLU A 266 -4.12 24.04 1.80
C GLU A 266 -5.35 23.84 0.91
N ASN A 267 -5.21 24.09 -0.40
CA ASN A 267 -6.28 23.91 -1.39
C ASN A 267 -6.64 22.42 -1.62
N GLY A 268 -5.72 21.50 -1.31
CA GLY A 268 -5.92 20.06 -1.43
C GLY A 268 -6.72 19.43 -0.29
N SER A 269 -6.92 20.15 0.83
CA SER A 269 -7.48 19.56 2.05
C SER A 269 -8.86 18.92 1.84
N ALA A 270 -9.74 19.53 1.03
CA ALA A 270 -11.06 18.99 0.76
C ALA A 270 -11.00 17.68 -0.07
N GLN A 271 -10.07 17.62 -1.03
CA GLN A 271 -9.84 16.41 -1.83
C GLN A 271 -9.23 15.31 -0.98
N LEU A 272 -8.23 15.63 -0.14
CA LEU A 272 -7.62 14.66 0.76
C LEU A 272 -8.64 14.06 1.74
N GLU A 273 -9.54 14.89 2.29
CA GLU A 273 -10.62 14.41 3.16
C GLU A 273 -11.66 13.57 2.40
N LYS A 274 -11.93 13.86 1.12
CA LYS A 274 -12.76 13.00 0.27
C LYS A 274 -12.12 11.61 0.13
N LEU A 275 -10.83 11.57 -0.23
CA LEU A 275 -10.08 10.32 -0.36
C LEU A 275 -10.04 9.54 0.95
N ARG A 276 -9.85 10.24 2.08
CA ARG A 276 -9.87 9.65 3.42
C ARG A 276 -11.19 8.95 3.72
N LYS A 277 -12.33 9.57 3.38
CA LYS A 277 -13.65 8.93 3.53
C LYS A 277 -13.78 7.69 2.66
N GLY A 278 -13.30 7.72 1.42
CA GLY A 278 -13.30 6.54 0.55
C GLY A 278 -12.42 5.41 1.10
N ALA A 279 -11.25 5.73 1.64
CA ALA A 279 -10.36 4.77 2.29
C ALA A 279 -11.03 4.11 3.50
N VAL A 280 -11.73 4.89 4.34
CA VAL A 280 -12.51 4.36 5.48
C VAL A 280 -13.64 3.44 5.01
N ILE A 281 -14.34 3.79 3.93
CA ILE A 281 -15.42 2.96 3.37
C ILE A 281 -14.85 1.63 2.86
N GLU A 282 -13.78 1.67 2.06
CA GLU A 282 -13.14 0.47 1.51
C GLU A 282 -12.55 -0.42 2.63
N GLY A 283 -11.92 0.20 3.63
CA GLY A 283 -11.34 -0.49 4.78
C GLY A 283 -12.33 -0.93 5.86
N SER A 284 -13.62 -0.62 5.71
CA SER A 284 -14.63 -0.89 6.76
C SER A 284 -14.87 -2.38 6.98
N ARG A 285 -14.88 -3.17 5.90
CA ARG A 285 -15.06 -4.63 5.96
C ARG A 285 -13.76 -5.29 6.40
N ARG A 286 -13.82 -6.02 7.51
CA ARG A 286 -12.62 -6.57 8.18
C ARG A 286 -12.31 -8.00 7.75
N TRP A 287 -11.09 -8.44 8.06
CA TRP A 287 -10.63 -9.81 7.81
C TRP A 287 -11.60 -10.86 8.33
N ASP A 288 -11.91 -10.82 9.62
CA ASP A 288 -12.78 -11.81 10.26
C ASP A 288 -14.19 -11.78 9.65
N GLU A 289 -14.75 -10.60 9.35
CA GLU A 289 -16.06 -10.46 8.72
C GLU A 289 -16.11 -11.06 7.31
N GLU A 290 -15.07 -10.84 6.49
CA GLU A 290 -14.97 -11.42 5.14
C GLU A 290 -14.82 -12.94 5.22
N TRP A 291 -14.02 -13.44 6.17
CA TRP A 291 -13.83 -14.86 6.38
C TRP A 291 -15.09 -15.55 6.88
N ASP A 292 -15.74 -15.00 7.90
CA ASP A 292 -16.97 -15.57 8.45
C ASP A 292 -18.08 -15.61 7.40
N SER A 293 -18.28 -14.51 6.67
CA SER A 293 -19.30 -14.41 5.62
C SER A 293 -19.00 -15.19 4.34
N LYS A 294 -17.86 -15.89 4.23
CA LYS A 294 -17.54 -16.70 3.05
C LYS A 294 -17.12 -18.11 3.45
N VAL A 295 -16.01 -18.20 4.17
CA VAL A 295 -15.40 -19.46 4.60
C VAL A 295 -16.15 -20.03 5.80
N GLY A 296 -16.46 -19.21 6.80
CA GLY A 296 -17.15 -19.63 8.01
C GLY A 296 -18.51 -20.26 7.70
N MET A 297 -19.31 -19.62 6.83
CA MET A 297 -20.60 -20.17 6.39
C MET A 297 -20.45 -21.50 5.65
N VAL A 298 -19.46 -21.60 4.74
CA VAL A 298 -19.19 -22.81 3.97
C VAL A 298 -18.77 -23.99 4.86
N LEU A 299 -17.99 -23.71 5.89
CA LEU A 299 -17.51 -24.71 6.84
C LEU A 299 -18.50 -24.98 7.98
N GLY A 300 -19.64 -24.28 8.02
CA GLY A 300 -20.62 -24.38 9.11
C GLY A 300 -20.09 -23.90 10.46
N LEU A 301 -19.08 -23.03 10.46
CA LEU A 301 -18.47 -22.45 11.66
C LEU A 301 -19.27 -21.24 12.19
N VAL A 302 -20.04 -20.61 11.32
CA VAL A 302 -20.94 -19.50 11.63
C VAL A 302 -22.29 -19.72 10.94
N SER A 303 -23.37 -19.20 11.54
CA SER A 303 -24.77 -19.38 11.12
C SER A 303 -25.43 -18.08 10.71
#